data_AF-D2E351-F1
#
_entry.id   AF-D2E351-F1
#
_cell.length_a   1.000
_cell.length_b   1.000
_cell.length_c   1.000
_cell.angle_alpha   90.00
_cell.angle_beta   90.00
_cell.angle_gamma   90.00
#
_symmetry.space_group_name_H-M   'P 1'
#
loop_
_entity.id
_entity.type
_entity.pdbx_description
1 polymer ?
#
loop_
_entity_poly.entity_id
_entity_poly.type
_entity_poly.pdbx_seq_one_letter_code
_entity_poly.pdbx_strand_id
1 'polypeptide(L)'
;PIHIWNPSVRKFRTLPMSTNHNVKFRYIALQFGFHPGVNDYKVVRMLCVHKDNAFAVEVYSLSTDSWKMVEEHPLWLKCTWQNHRGTFYNGVAYHIIEKFPLFSIMSFDSGSEKFKEFIAPDAISCWSRLYIEVYKDQICLLYYLRLFHCEEEGMSQIEFWVLQEKRW
;
A
#
# COMPACT_ATOMS: atom_id res chain seq x y z
N PRO A 1 14.13 -3.60 -12.86
CA PRO A 1 13.01 -4.20 -13.64
C PRO A 1 11.99 -4.86 -12.71
N ILE A 2 10.70 -4.83 -13.07
CA ILE A 2 9.60 -5.43 -12.29
C ILE A 2 9.06 -6.62 -13.08
N HIS A 3 8.80 -7.73 -12.39
CA HIS A 3 8.30 -8.96 -12.99
C HIS A 3 7.01 -9.39 -12.31
N ILE A 4 6.02 -9.78 -13.11
CA ILE A 4 4.82 -10.50 -12.65
C ILE A 4 5.04 -11.96 -12.98
N TRP A 5 4.88 -12.83 -11.98
CA TRP A 5 5.10 -14.27 -12.13
C TRP A 5 3.92 -15.06 -11.59
N ASN A 6 3.37 -15.95 -12.43
CA ASN A 6 2.45 -16.99 -12.03
C ASN A 6 3.19 -18.34 -12.06
N PRO A 7 3.66 -18.85 -10.91
CA PRO A 7 4.43 -20.09 -10.84
C PRO A 7 3.61 -21.33 -11.23
N SER A 8 2.31 -21.35 -10.91
CA SER A 8 1.43 -22.50 -11.16
C SER A 8 1.28 -22.83 -12.64
N VAL A 9 1.34 -21.81 -13.50
CA VAL A 9 1.30 -21.98 -14.97
C VAL A 9 2.63 -21.65 -15.64
N ARG A 10 3.70 -21.42 -14.85
CA ARG A 10 5.06 -21.10 -15.32
C ARG A 10 5.11 -19.91 -16.29
N LYS A 11 4.20 -18.94 -16.14
CA LYS A 11 4.19 -17.73 -16.97
C LYS A 11 4.82 -16.58 -16.19
N PHE A 12 5.78 -15.91 -16.80
CA PHE A 12 6.33 -14.67 -16.29
C PHE A 12 6.14 -13.57 -17.33
N ARG A 13 5.94 -12.34 -16.85
CA ARG A 13 5.87 -11.13 -17.66
C ARG A 13 6.82 -10.10 -17.06
N THR A 14 7.72 -9.58 -17.87
CA THR A 14 8.54 -8.43 -17.49
C THR A 14 7.78 -7.16 -17.85
N LEU A 15 7.61 -6.26 -16.89
CA LEU A 15 6.96 -5.00 -17.14
C LEU A 15 7.90 -4.08 -17.92
N PRO A 16 7.37 -3.26 -18.85
CA PRO A 16 8.17 -2.24 -19.52
C PRO A 16 8.78 -1.30 -18.49
N MET A 17 9.92 -0.71 -18.83
CA MET A 17 10.51 0.32 -18.00
C MET A 17 9.62 1.56 -18.04
N SER A 18 9.25 2.09 -16.86
CA SER A 18 8.67 3.43 -16.82
C SER A 18 9.66 4.44 -17.40
N THR A 19 9.13 5.45 -18.07
CA THR A 19 9.84 6.61 -18.61
C THR A 19 10.52 7.42 -17.50
N ASN A 20 10.04 7.35 -16.26
CA ASN A 20 10.62 8.04 -15.09
C ASN A 20 11.60 7.16 -14.30
N HIS A 21 12.54 6.50 -14.97
CA HIS A 21 13.70 5.83 -14.33
C HIS A 21 14.73 6.82 -13.78
N ASN A 22 14.28 7.90 -13.15
CA ASN A 22 15.17 8.86 -12.51
C ASN A 22 15.87 8.18 -11.33
N VAL A 23 17.21 8.12 -11.39
CA VAL A 23 18.12 7.48 -10.41
C VAL A 23 17.99 8.08 -8.99
N LYS A 24 17.23 9.17 -8.84
CA LYS A 24 17.03 9.89 -7.57
C LYS A 24 15.86 9.37 -6.73
N PHE A 25 15.00 8.50 -7.27
CA PHE A 25 13.85 7.98 -6.55
C PHE A 25 14.20 6.71 -5.77
N ARG A 26 13.94 6.73 -4.46
CA ARG A 26 13.90 5.55 -3.61
C ARG A 26 12.52 4.90 -3.76
N TYR A 27 12.53 3.59 -3.95
CA TYR A 27 11.33 2.77 -3.95
C TYR A 27 10.70 2.71 -2.55
N ILE A 28 9.40 2.95 -2.46
CA ILE A 28 8.63 2.86 -1.21
C ILE A 28 7.80 1.59 -1.19
N ALA A 29 6.94 1.42 -2.20
CA ALA A 29 5.95 0.36 -2.23
C ALA A 29 5.65 -0.07 -3.67
N LEU A 30 5.28 -1.33 -3.80
CA LEU A 30 4.70 -1.90 -5.02
C LEU A 30 3.53 -2.77 -4.61
N GLN A 31 2.41 -2.53 -5.25
CA GLN A 31 1.17 -3.20 -4.95
C GLN A 31 0.58 -3.70 -6.26
N PHE A 32 0.14 -4.94 -6.28
CA PHE A 32 -0.40 -5.58 -7.46
C PHE A 32 -1.75 -6.19 -7.12
N GLY A 33 -2.74 -6.00 -8.00
CA GLY A 33 -4.00 -6.68 -7.86
C GLY A 33 -4.97 -6.35 -8.97
N PHE A 34 -6.18 -6.87 -8.83
CA PHE A 34 -7.23 -6.76 -9.85
C PHE A 34 -8.16 -5.59 -9.55
N HIS A 35 -8.47 -4.81 -10.58
CA HIS A 35 -9.45 -3.73 -10.54
C HIS A 35 -10.72 -4.20 -11.27
N PRO A 36 -11.76 -4.67 -10.55
CA PRO A 36 -12.96 -5.22 -11.17
C PRO A 36 -13.71 -4.18 -12.02
N GLY A 37 -13.78 -2.93 -11.57
CA GLY A 37 -14.49 -1.86 -12.30
C GLY A 37 -13.96 -1.52 -13.69
N VAL A 38 -12.70 -1.85 -14.00
CA VAL A 38 -12.12 -1.68 -15.35
C VAL A 38 -11.62 -3.01 -15.94
N ASN A 39 -11.92 -4.13 -15.27
CA ASN A 39 -11.51 -5.48 -15.66
C ASN A 39 -10.02 -5.59 -16.02
N ASP A 40 -9.15 -5.05 -15.17
CA ASP A 40 -7.71 -5.00 -15.45
C ASP A 40 -6.88 -5.31 -14.21
N TYR A 41 -5.71 -5.90 -14.42
CA TYR A 41 -4.70 -6.01 -13.39
C TYR A 41 -3.84 -4.77 -13.40
N LYS A 42 -3.61 -4.20 -12.22
CA LYS A 42 -2.82 -2.99 -12.07
C LYS A 42 -1.66 -3.21 -11.12
N VAL A 43 -0.58 -2.49 -11.38
CA VAL A 43 0.54 -2.37 -10.44
C VAL A 43 0.66 -0.91 -10.06
N VAL A 44 0.54 -0.61 -8.77
CA VAL A 44 0.77 0.73 -8.22
C VAL A 44 2.17 0.76 -7.64
N ARG A 45 2.99 1.69 -8.11
CA ARG A 45 4.36 1.93 -7.66
C ARG A 45 4.44 3.29 -7.00
N MET A 46 4.95 3.32 -5.77
CA MET A 46 5.14 4.55 -5.00
C MET A 46 6.64 4.81 -4.82
N LEU A 47 7.05 6.05 -5.07
CA LEU A 47 8.44 6.48 -5.15
C LEU A 47 8.63 7.78 -4.34
N CYS A 48 9.79 7.93 -3.68
CA CYS A 48 10.15 9.19 -3.01
C CYS A 48 11.55 9.68 -3.34
N VAL A 49 11.78 10.99 -3.35
CA VAL A 49 13.12 11.61 -3.45
C VAL A 49 13.61 12.04 -2.08
N HIS A 50 14.80 11.59 -1.68
CA HIS A 50 15.37 11.81 -0.34
C HIS A 50 15.59 13.29 0.04
N LYS A 51 15.89 14.17 -0.92
CA LYS A 51 16.23 15.57 -0.62
C LYS A 51 15.01 16.48 -0.44
N ASP A 52 13.89 16.18 -1.12
CA ASP A 52 12.76 17.12 -1.24
C ASP A 52 11.44 16.53 -0.73
N ASN A 53 11.44 15.29 -0.21
CA ASN A 53 10.23 14.51 0.10
C ASN A 53 9.23 14.49 -1.06
N ALA A 54 9.72 14.63 -2.30
CA ALA A 54 8.90 14.56 -3.49
C ALA A 54 8.37 13.13 -3.60
N PHE A 55 7.06 12.99 -3.69
CA PHE A 55 6.34 11.73 -3.80
C PHE A 55 5.87 11.58 -5.25
N ALA A 56 5.94 10.36 -5.78
CA ALA A 56 5.40 10.05 -7.09
C ALA A 56 4.69 8.70 -7.03
N VAL A 57 3.58 8.63 -7.76
CA VAL A 57 2.83 7.38 -7.97
C VAL A 57 2.76 7.11 -9.44
N GLU A 58 3.02 5.87 -9.80
CA GLU A 58 2.81 5.38 -11.16
C GLU A 58 1.94 4.14 -11.12
N VAL A 59 1.04 4.06 -12.10
CA VAL A 59 0.12 2.94 -12.26
C VAL A 59 0.45 2.28 -13.58
N TYR A 60 0.82 1.01 -13.51
CA TYR A 60 0.88 0.16 -14.68
C TYR A 60 -0.46 -0.52 -14.88
N SER A 61 -0.90 -0.55 -16.14
CA SER A 61 -2.07 -1.30 -16.59
C SER A 61 -1.61 -2.51 -17.40
N LEU A 62 -2.10 -3.69 -17.04
CA LEU A 62 -1.76 -4.93 -17.74
C LEU A 62 -2.39 -4.97 -19.13
N SER A 63 -3.59 -4.39 -19.26
CA SER A 63 -4.34 -4.31 -20.52
C SER A 63 -3.69 -3.40 -21.57
N THR A 64 -3.15 -2.24 -21.16
CA THR A 64 -2.48 -1.30 -22.08
C THR A 64 -0.97 -1.52 -22.18
N ASP A 65 -0.41 -2.39 -21.32
CA ASP A 65 1.02 -2.64 -21.20
C ASP A 65 1.85 -1.35 -21.05
N SER A 66 1.37 -0.41 -20.24
CA SER A 66 2.00 0.89 -20.10
C SER A 66 1.90 1.42 -18.68
N TRP A 67 2.88 2.26 -18.32
CA TRP A 67 2.89 3.03 -17.09
C TRP A 67 2.26 4.39 -17.33
N LYS A 68 1.42 4.83 -16.40
CA LYS A 68 0.92 6.20 -16.30
C LYS A 68 1.41 6.80 -15.00
N MET A 69 1.94 8.03 -15.05
CA MET A 69 2.26 8.80 -13.85
C MET A 69 0.98 9.50 -13.36
N VAL A 70 0.76 9.48 -12.05
CA VAL A 70 -0.32 10.24 -11.41
C VAL A 70 0.16 11.67 -11.26
N GLU A 71 -0.55 12.62 -11.88
CA GLU A 71 -0.12 14.02 -11.98
C GLU A 71 -0.33 14.78 -10.68
N GLU A 72 -1.43 14.51 -9.99
CA GLU A 72 -1.82 15.22 -8.77
C GLU A 72 -1.88 14.29 -7.57
N HIS A 73 -1.34 14.77 -6.46
CA HIS A 73 -1.46 14.07 -5.18
C HIS A 73 -1.53 15.10 -4.04
N PRO A 74 -2.24 14.80 -2.94
CA PRO A 74 -2.34 15.72 -1.82
C PRO A 74 -0.99 16.08 -1.19
N LEU A 75 -0.88 17.29 -0.64
CA LEU A 75 0.32 17.78 0.05
C LEU A 75 0.66 16.94 1.29
N TRP A 76 -0.33 16.33 1.92
CA TRP A 76 -0.15 15.52 3.12
C TRP A 76 0.61 14.20 2.87
N LEU A 77 0.86 13.84 1.61
CA LEU A 77 1.73 12.71 1.21
C LEU A 77 3.22 13.07 1.22
N LYS A 78 3.57 14.35 1.44
CA LYS A 78 4.94 14.80 1.74
C LYS A 78 5.27 14.47 3.20
N CYS A 79 5.25 13.19 3.54
CA CYS A 79 5.53 12.66 4.87
C CYS A 79 6.72 11.69 4.84
N THR A 80 7.09 11.15 6.00
CA THR A 80 8.12 10.11 6.07
C THR A 80 7.51 8.80 5.60
N TRP A 81 8.09 8.22 4.55
CA TRP A 81 7.69 6.92 4.03
C TRP A 81 8.64 5.85 4.54
N GLN A 82 8.08 4.85 5.23
CA GLN A 82 8.78 3.61 5.54
C GLN A 82 8.36 2.52 4.56
N ASN A 83 9.17 1.46 4.49
CA ASN A 83 8.86 0.31 3.66
C ASN A 83 7.86 -0.60 4.40
N HIS A 84 6.60 -0.14 4.50
CA HIS A 84 5.51 -0.95 5.03
C HIS A 84 4.94 -1.86 3.96
N ARG A 85 4.47 -3.04 4.34
CA ARG A 85 3.74 -3.89 3.40
C ARG A 85 2.33 -3.33 3.23
N GLY A 86 2.01 -2.87 2.03
CA GLY A 86 0.63 -2.51 1.70
C GLY A 86 -0.05 -3.57 0.84
N THR A 87 -1.33 -3.36 0.55
CA THR A 87 -2.17 -4.30 -0.21
C THR A 87 -2.87 -3.60 -1.38
N PHE A 88 -3.43 -4.38 -2.30
CA PHE A 88 -4.28 -3.90 -3.38
C PHE A 88 -5.56 -4.70 -3.40
N TYR A 89 -6.70 -4.02 -3.34
CA TYR A 89 -7.99 -4.66 -3.31
C TYR A 89 -9.03 -3.82 -4.05
N ASN A 90 -9.82 -4.45 -4.91
CA ASN A 90 -10.89 -3.82 -5.70
C ASN A 90 -10.48 -2.53 -6.43
N GLY A 91 -9.27 -2.49 -6.98
CA GLY A 91 -8.79 -1.31 -7.68
C GLY A 91 -8.11 -0.26 -6.79
N VAL A 92 -8.10 -0.46 -5.48
CA VAL A 92 -7.57 0.49 -4.50
C VAL A 92 -6.29 -0.07 -3.86
N ALA A 93 -5.25 0.74 -3.89
CA ALA A 93 -3.97 0.54 -3.24
C ALA A 93 -4.02 1.08 -1.80
N TYR A 94 -3.67 0.28 -0.79
CA TYR A 94 -3.68 0.68 0.62
C TYR A 94 -2.29 0.56 1.23
N HIS A 95 -1.83 1.60 1.91
CA HIS A 95 -0.49 1.64 2.50
C HIS A 95 -0.49 2.37 3.85
N ILE A 96 0.38 1.96 4.76
CA ILE A 96 0.56 2.63 6.06
C ILE A 96 1.56 3.78 5.86
N ILE A 97 1.18 4.99 6.26
CA ILE A 97 2.04 6.17 6.26
C ILE A 97 2.28 6.67 7.68
N GLU A 98 3.49 7.18 7.92
CA GLU A 98 3.90 7.67 9.23
C GLU A 98 3.89 9.21 9.24
N LYS A 99 3.08 9.77 10.13
CA LYS A 99 2.96 11.22 10.37
C LYS A 99 3.12 11.48 11.85
N PHE A 100 4.36 11.36 12.34
CA PHE A 100 4.68 11.42 13.77
C PHE A 100 3.88 12.53 14.51
N PRO A 101 3.17 12.20 15.60
CA PRO A 101 3.17 10.91 16.33
C PRO A 101 2.16 9.87 15.81
N LEU A 102 1.38 10.21 14.78
CA LEU A 102 0.28 9.41 14.26
C LEU A 102 0.69 8.51 13.10
N PHE A 103 -0.08 7.44 12.92
CA PHE A 103 -0.04 6.60 11.74
C PHE A 103 -1.38 6.67 11.04
N SER A 104 -1.33 6.69 9.72
CA SER A 104 -2.52 6.72 8.89
C SER A 104 -2.47 5.62 7.85
N ILE A 105 -3.63 5.17 7.42
CA ILE A 105 -3.78 4.38 6.21
C ILE A 105 -4.06 5.34 5.07
N MET A 106 -3.21 5.31 4.06
CA MET A 106 -3.50 5.94 2.78
C MET A 106 -4.18 4.92 1.87
N SER A 107 -5.24 5.34 1.19
CA SER A 107 -5.81 4.62 0.06
C SER A 107 -5.66 5.42 -1.22
N PHE A 108 -5.30 4.76 -2.31
CA PHE A 108 -5.24 5.33 -3.65
C PHE A 108 -6.09 4.50 -4.61
N ASP A 109 -7.16 5.08 -5.13
CA ASP A 109 -8.02 4.45 -6.12
C ASP A 109 -7.38 4.60 -7.52
N SER A 110 -6.97 3.48 -8.12
CA SER A 110 -6.25 3.49 -9.38
C SER A 110 -7.13 3.68 -10.62
N GLY A 111 -8.45 3.77 -10.47
CA GLY A 111 -9.38 4.10 -11.54
C GLY A 111 -9.69 5.60 -11.58
N SER A 112 -10.03 6.17 -10.42
CA SER A 112 -10.36 7.58 -10.26
C SER A 112 -9.17 8.48 -9.90
N GLU A 113 -8.02 7.88 -9.60
CA GLU A 113 -6.78 8.56 -9.19
C GLU A 113 -6.94 9.40 -7.91
N LYS A 114 -7.88 9.03 -7.05
CA LYS A 114 -8.17 9.73 -5.80
C LYS A 114 -7.45 9.13 -4.62
N PHE A 115 -6.90 10.00 -3.78
CA PHE A 115 -6.29 9.63 -2.52
C PHE A 115 -7.25 9.91 -1.36
N LYS A 116 -7.25 9.02 -0.36
CA LYS A 116 -7.89 9.26 0.94
C LYS A 116 -6.92 8.88 2.05
N GLU A 117 -7.13 9.49 3.21
CA GLU A 117 -6.41 9.20 4.44
C GLU A 117 -7.39 8.77 5.51
N PHE A 118 -7.02 7.72 6.25
CA PHE A 118 -7.73 7.25 7.43
C PHE A 118 -6.76 7.28 8.60
N ILE A 119 -7.07 8.08 9.60
CA ILE A 119 -6.32 8.07 10.85
C ILE A 119 -6.59 6.73 11.52
N ALA A 120 -5.53 6.06 11.92
CA ALA A 120 -5.66 4.75 12.49
C ALA A 120 -5.84 4.85 14.03
N PRO A 121 -6.51 3.90 14.70
CA PRO A 121 -6.94 4.06 16.09
C PRO A 121 -5.79 4.27 17.09
N ASP A 122 -6.00 5.15 18.07
CA ASP A 122 -5.01 5.48 19.14
C ASP A 122 -4.57 4.26 19.97
N ALA A 123 -5.38 3.21 20.01
CA ALA A 123 -5.08 1.95 20.71
C ALA A 123 -3.85 1.22 20.11
N ILE A 124 -3.50 1.51 18.86
CA ILE A 124 -2.34 0.91 18.21
C ILE A 124 -1.13 1.80 18.50
N SER A 125 -0.25 1.36 19.40
CA SER A 125 0.90 2.13 19.89
C SER A 125 2.23 1.75 19.23
N CYS A 126 2.31 0.58 18.58
CA CYS A 126 3.53 0.10 17.93
C CYS A 126 3.21 -0.48 16.55
N TRP A 127 3.68 0.15 15.48
CA TRP A 127 3.20 -0.13 14.12
C TRP A 127 4.17 -0.97 13.28
N SER A 128 5.33 -1.33 13.84
CA SER A 128 6.32 -2.24 13.21
C SER A 128 5.79 -3.66 12.97
N ARG A 129 4.57 -3.95 13.46
CA ARG A 129 3.89 -5.24 13.38
C ARG A 129 2.45 -5.11 12.89
N LEU A 130 2.17 -4.02 12.19
CA LEU A 130 0.87 -3.80 11.57
C LEU A 130 0.89 -4.22 10.10
N TYR A 131 -0.13 -4.93 9.68
CA TYR A 131 -0.34 -5.35 8.31
C TYR A 131 -1.71 -4.89 7.83
N ILE A 132 -1.80 -4.49 6.57
CA ILE A 132 -3.08 -4.27 5.91
C ILE A 132 -3.44 -5.56 5.18
N GLU A 133 -4.59 -6.14 5.52
CA GLU A 133 -5.08 -7.38 4.94
C GLU A 133 -6.53 -7.23 4.48
N VAL A 134 -6.98 -8.17 3.64
CA VAL A 134 -8.38 -8.27 3.22
C VAL A 134 -9.05 -9.40 3.98
N TYR A 135 -10.14 -9.11 4.68
CA TYR A 135 -10.95 -10.11 5.37
C TYR A 135 -12.43 -9.88 5.07
N LYS A 136 -13.13 -10.92 4.59
CA LYS A 136 -14.55 -10.85 4.19
C LYS A 136 -14.86 -9.63 3.31
N ASP A 137 -14.06 -9.44 2.27
CA ASP A 137 -14.19 -8.36 1.30
C ASP A 137 -14.02 -6.94 1.87
N GLN A 138 -13.43 -6.82 3.06
CA GLN A 138 -13.14 -5.55 3.73
C GLN A 138 -11.66 -5.40 4.04
N ILE A 139 -11.17 -4.17 4.03
CA ILE A 139 -9.81 -3.87 4.47
C ILE A 139 -9.74 -3.93 5.99
N CYS A 140 -8.73 -4.60 6.48
CA CYS A 140 -8.46 -4.77 7.90
C CYS A 140 -7.03 -4.41 8.21
N LEU A 141 -6.83 -3.88 9.41
CA LEU A 141 -5.55 -3.76 10.06
C LEU A 141 -5.34 -4.96 10.99
N LEU A 142 -4.30 -5.73 10.71
CA LEU A 142 -3.87 -6.83 11.56
C LEU A 142 -2.71 -6.37 12.44
N TYR A 143 -2.88 -6.46 13.75
CA TYR A 143 -1.86 -6.09 14.71
C TYR A 143 -1.34 -7.32 15.45
N TYR A 144 -0.03 -7.60 15.30
CA TYR A 144 0.62 -8.70 16.01
C TYR A 144 1.27 -8.20 17.30
N LEU A 145 0.63 -8.46 18.44
CA LEU A 145 1.16 -8.14 19.76
C LEU A 145 1.90 -9.37 20.32
N ARG A 146 3.22 -9.26 20.40
CA ARG A 146 4.02 -10.19 21.22
C ARG A 146 4.18 -9.54 22.58
N LEU A 147 3.35 -9.95 23.54
CA LEU A 147 3.48 -9.55 24.93
C LEU A 147 4.76 -10.19 25.48
N PHE A 148 5.86 -9.44 25.45
CA PHE A 148 7.01 -9.77 26.29
C PHE A 148 6.71 -9.19 27.67
N HIS A 149 5.83 -9.83 28.44
CA HIS A 149 5.71 -9.77 29.92
C HIS A 149 4.35 -10.36 30.34
N CYS A 150 4.25 -11.69 30.30
CA CYS A 150 3.56 -12.42 31.35
C CYS A 150 4.49 -13.59 31.67
N GLU A 151 4.95 -13.70 32.90
CA GLU A 151 5.86 -14.77 33.34
C GLU A 151 5.22 -16.15 33.35
N GLU A 152 3.95 -16.25 32.95
CA GLU A 152 3.25 -17.51 32.74
C GLU A 152 2.66 -17.51 31.32
N GLU A 153 3.24 -18.35 30.48
CA GLU A 153 2.85 -18.67 29.10
C GLU A 153 3.15 -17.59 28.04
N GLY A 154 4.10 -17.90 27.15
CA GLY A 154 4.48 -17.11 25.96
C GLY A 154 3.38 -17.05 24.89
N MET A 155 2.22 -16.52 25.26
CA MET A 155 1.05 -16.36 24.40
C MET A 155 1.25 -15.16 23.48
N SER A 156 1.36 -15.41 22.17
CA SER A 156 1.24 -14.34 21.17
C SER A 156 -0.23 -14.02 20.94
N GLN A 157 -0.61 -12.75 21.11
CA GLN A 157 -1.97 -12.30 20.84
C GLN A 157 -2.03 -11.62 19.45
N ILE A 158 -3.03 -12.00 18.66
CA ILE A 158 -3.29 -11.39 17.35
C ILE A 158 -4.60 -10.63 17.47
N GLU A 159 -4.55 -9.31 17.30
CA GLU A 159 -5.73 -8.45 17.31
C GLU A 159 -6.09 -8.04 15.89
N PHE A 160 -7.40 -8.08 15.59
CA PHE A 160 -7.95 -7.72 14.28
C PHE A 160 -8.75 -6.43 14.40
N TRP A 161 -8.39 -5.45 13.58
CA TRP A 161 -9.14 -4.22 13.41
C TRP A 161 -9.69 -4.19 11.99
N VAL A 162 -11.00 -3.99 11.84
CA VAL A 162 -11.64 -3.91 10.52
C VAL A 162 -11.86 -2.43 10.20
N LEU A 163 -11.30 -1.95 9.08
CA LEU A 163 -11.59 -0.60 8.61
C LEU A 163 -12.97 -0.60 7.97
N GLN A 164 -13.94 0.04 8.63
CA GLN A 164 -15.26 0.30 8.05
C GLN A 164 -15.27 1.70 7.43
N GLU A 165 -15.43 1.80 6.11
CA GLU A 165 -15.76 3.06 5.47
C GLU A 165 -17.18 3.47 5.86
N LYS A 166 -17.38 4.73 6.30
CA LYS A 166 -18.72 5.28 6.49
C LYS A 166 -19.43 5.30 5.13
N ARG A 167 -20.39 4.39 4.95
CA ARG A 167 -21.40 4.49 3.88
C ARG A 167 -22.37 5.59 4.30
N TRP A 168 -22.34 6.72 3.59
CA TRP A 168 -23.36 7.77 3.68
C TRP A 168 -24.44 7.49 2.65
#